data_AF-A0A960KE65-F1
#
_entry.id   AF-A0A960KE65-F1
#
_cell.length_a   1.000
_cell.length_b   1.000
_cell.length_c   1.000
_cell.angle_alpha   90.00
_cell.angle_beta   90.00
_cell.angle_gamma   90.00
#
_symmetry.space_group_name_H-M   'P 1'
#
loop_
_entity.id
_entity.type
_entity.pdbx_description
1 polymer ?
#
loop_
_entity_poly.entity_id
_entity_poly.type
_entity_poly.pdbx_seq_one_letter_code
_entity_poly.pdbx_strand_id
1 'polypeptide(L)'
;MPFYDYFCEANQETVEVMHGMNESVSTWGELCALADIEPGETPSDSPVKRLIATPGLAFPKTNAELKNMGFTKLVKREKGVYENVTATGNDKRFMRADDPSSIPDLSRKIND
;
A
#
# COMPACT_ATOMS: atom_id res chain seq x y z
N MET A 1 6.87 -16.03 4.64
CA MET A 1 7.59 -15.55 5.84
C MET A 1 7.26 -14.07 5.98
N PRO A 2 6.76 -13.60 7.15
CA PRO A 2 6.47 -12.19 7.38
C PRO A 2 7.76 -11.38 7.55
N PHE A 3 7.65 -10.07 7.32
CA PHE A 3 8.68 -9.09 7.67
C PHE A 3 8.33 -8.43 9.00
N TYR A 4 9.37 -8.14 9.79
CA TYR A 4 9.26 -7.47 11.07
C TYR A 4 10.34 -6.40 11.18
N ASP A 5 9.94 -5.20 11.58
CA ASP A 5 10.85 -4.14 11.94
C ASP A 5 11.27 -4.28 13.40
N TYR A 6 12.56 -4.06 13.67
CA TYR A 6 13.10 -3.97 15.02
C TYR A 6 13.87 -2.68 15.20
N PHE A 7 13.64 -2.03 16.34
CA PHE A 7 14.33 -0.81 16.73
C PHE A 7 15.36 -1.08 17.82
N CYS A 8 16.56 -0.53 17.67
CA CYS A 8 17.59 -0.55 18.70
C CYS A 8 17.76 0.85 19.30
N GLU A 9 17.58 0.98 20.62
CA GLU A 9 17.72 2.28 21.30
C GLU A 9 19.18 2.76 21.37
N ALA A 10 20.15 1.84 21.33
CA ALA A 10 21.57 2.17 21.47
C ALA A 10 22.14 2.95 20.28
N ASN A 11 21.67 2.66 19.06
CA ASN A 11 22.10 3.32 17.83
C ASN A 11 20.99 4.12 17.14
N GLN A 12 19.75 4.06 17.64
CA GLN A 12 18.56 4.70 17.05
C GLN A 12 18.23 4.18 15.63
N GLU A 13 18.62 2.95 15.32
CA GLU A 13 18.36 2.34 14.01
C GLU A 13 17.13 1.42 14.04
N THR A 14 16.46 1.33 12.89
CA THR A 14 15.41 0.35 12.62
C THR A 14 15.85 -0.57 11.50
N VAL A 15 15.76 -1.88 11.71
CA VAL A 15 16.13 -2.90 10.73
C VAL A 15 14.93 -3.82 10.48
N GLU A 16 14.59 -4.01 9.21
CA GLU A 16 13.56 -4.96 8.78
C GLU A 16 14.19 -6.34 8.54
N VAL A 17 13.61 -7.39 9.12
CA VAL A 17 14.05 -8.78 8.95
C VAL A 17 12.89 -9.70 8.61
N MET A 18 13.18 -10.75 7.85
CA MET A 18 12.20 -11.77 7.47
C MET A 18 12.43 -13.04 8.29
N HIS A 19 11.56 -13.31 9.27
CA HIS A 19 11.65 -14.52 10.11
C HIS A 19 10.26 -15.05 10.49
N GLY A 20 10.17 -16.27 11.02
CA GLY A 20 8.91 -16.86 11.45
C GLY A 20 8.36 -16.20 12.71
N MET A 21 7.03 -16.17 12.88
CA MET A 21 6.40 -15.54 14.05
C MET A 21 6.80 -16.19 15.39
N ASN A 22 7.17 -17.48 15.36
CA ASN A 22 7.64 -18.23 16.53
C ASN A 22 9.10 -17.93 16.91
N GLU A 23 9.81 -17.18 16.08
CA GLU A 23 11.18 -16.74 16.35
C GLU A 23 11.14 -15.41 17.11
N SER A 24 11.96 -15.30 18.16
CA SER A 24 12.11 -14.11 18.99
C SER A 24 13.51 -13.54 18.82
N VAL A 25 13.59 -12.27 18.46
CA VAL A 25 14.83 -11.49 18.41
C VAL A 25 14.76 -10.47 19.53
N SER A 26 15.78 -10.46 20.39
CA SER A 26 15.82 -9.61 21.59
C SER A 26 17.09 -8.78 21.69
N THR A 27 18.12 -9.13 20.92
CA THR A 27 19.42 -8.44 20.93
C THR A 27 19.83 -7.94 19.54
N TRP A 28 20.70 -6.93 19.51
CA TRP A 28 21.25 -6.37 18.28
C TRP A 28 22.05 -7.42 17.49
N GLY A 29 22.84 -8.26 18.17
CA GLY A 29 23.61 -9.31 17.50
C GLY A 29 22.74 -10.35 16.79
N GLU A 30 21.64 -10.78 17.42
CA GLU A 30 20.65 -11.66 16.78
C GLU A 30 20.01 -11.00 15.55
N LEU A 31 19.65 -9.71 15.68
CA LEU A 31 19.07 -8.93 14.59
C LEU A 31 20.04 -8.79 13.41
N CYS A 32 21.31 -8.48 13.69
CA CYS A 32 22.36 -8.38 12.69
C CYS A 32 22.61 -9.70 11.97
N ALA A 33 22.62 -10.82 12.70
CA ALA A 33 22.79 -12.15 12.10
C ALA A 33 21.62 -12.52 11.17
N LEU A 34 20.39 -12.13 11.51
CA LEU A 34 19.21 -12.34 10.66
C LEU A 34 19.18 -11.42 9.44
N ALA A 35 19.68 -10.19 9.59
CA ALA A 35 19.74 -9.19 8.51
C ALA A 35 20.98 -9.34 7.62
N ASP A 36 21.93 -10.21 7.98
CA ASP A 36 23.25 -10.35 7.33
C ASP A 36 24.02 -9.01 7.26
N ILE A 37 24.06 -8.29 8.39
CA ILE A 37 24.76 -7.02 8.54
C ILE A 37 25.82 -7.09 9.64
N GLU A 38 26.86 -6.25 9.56
CA GLU A 38 27.86 -6.13 10.62
C GLU A 38 27.31 -5.30 11.81
N PRO A 39 27.49 -5.74 13.07
CA PRO A 39 27.01 -5.00 14.25
C PRO A 39 27.62 -3.62 14.46
N GLY A 40 28.79 -3.36 13.87
CA GLY A 40 29.56 -2.13 14.04
C GLY A 40 29.96 -1.90 15.50
N GLU A 41 29.77 -0.67 15.97
CA GLU A 41 30.10 -0.23 17.34
C GLU A 41 28.99 -0.56 18.37
N THR A 42 27.83 -1.03 17.92
CA THR A 42 26.70 -1.29 18.83
C THR A 42 26.93 -2.63 19.54
N PRO A 43 26.93 -2.67 20.89
CA PRO A 43 27.13 -3.90 21.63
C PRO A 43 26.12 -4.98 21.20
N SER A 44 26.58 -6.21 20.94
CA SER A 44 25.72 -7.28 20.44
C SER A 44 24.59 -7.66 21.40
N ASP A 45 24.76 -7.41 22.70
CA ASP A 45 23.76 -7.62 23.75
C ASP A 45 22.78 -6.44 23.91
N SER A 46 22.94 -5.37 23.11
CA SER A 46 22.03 -4.22 23.13
C SER A 46 20.59 -4.67 22.86
N PRO A 47 19.61 -4.27 23.69
CA PRO A 47 18.24 -4.71 23.51
C PRO A 47 17.62 -4.11 22.25
N VAL A 48 16.82 -4.92 21.55
CA VAL A 48 15.99 -4.47 20.42
C VAL A 48 14.52 -4.71 20.70
N LYS A 49 13.65 -3.88 20.12
CA LYS A 49 12.20 -3.96 20.26
C LYS A 49 11.55 -4.16 18.90
N ARG A 50 10.76 -5.23 18.76
CA ARG A 50 9.93 -5.43 17.57
C ARG A 50 8.91 -4.30 17.48
N LEU A 51 8.90 -3.58 16.37
CA LEU A 51 7.90 -2.57 16.08
C LEU A 51 6.66 -3.26 15.53
N ILE A 52 5.57 -3.19 16.29
CA ILE A 52 4.26 -3.68 15.87
C ILE A 52 3.44 -2.45 15.48
N ALA A 53 3.28 -2.24 14.18
CA ALA A 53 2.39 -1.22 13.65
C ALA A 53 0.93 -1.72 13.64
N THR A 54 -0.01 -0.78 13.74
CA THR A 54 -1.42 -1.07 13.47
C THR A 54 -1.53 -1.59 12.03
N PRO A 55 -2.10 -2.80 11.80
CA PRO A 55 -2.23 -3.32 10.46
C PRO A 55 -3.04 -2.37 9.58
N GLY A 56 -2.50 -2.03 8.41
CA GLY A 56 -3.20 -1.25 7.41
C GLY A 56 -4.36 -2.07 6.83
N LEU A 57 -5.58 -1.81 7.26
CA LEU A 57 -6.76 -2.47 6.73
C LEU A 57 -7.19 -1.79 5.43
N ALA A 58 -7.07 -2.50 4.30
CA ALA A 58 -7.56 -2.06 3.01
C ALA A 58 -8.90 -2.73 2.68
N PHE A 59 -10.00 -2.00 2.87
CA PHE A 59 -11.33 -2.47 2.50
C PHE A 59 -11.65 -2.11 1.04
N PRO A 60 -12.22 -3.04 0.25
CA PRO A 60 -12.63 -2.72 -1.12
C PRO A 60 -13.74 -1.67 -1.08
N LYS A 61 -13.60 -0.62 -1.90
CA LYS A 61 -14.66 0.37 -2.10
C LYS A 61 -15.65 -0.10 -3.15
N THR A 62 -16.92 0.02 -2.83
CA THR A 62 -18.03 -0.19 -3.76
C THR A 62 -18.02 0.87 -4.87
N ASN A 63 -18.69 0.58 -5.99
CA ASN A 63 -18.83 1.56 -7.07
C ASN A 63 -19.60 2.82 -6.60
N ALA A 64 -20.54 2.68 -5.66
CA ALA A 64 -21.27 3.82 -5.09
C ALA A 64 -20.35 4.72 -4.27
N GLU A 65 -19.48 4.15 -3.43
CA GLU A 65 -18.49 4.92 -2.67
C GLU A 65 -17.50 5.64 -3.59
N LEU A 66 -16.97 4.94 -4.59
CA LEU A 66 -16.06 5.55 -5.57
C LEU A 66 -16.74 6.72 -6.31
N LYS A 67 -18.00 6.55 -6.72
CA LYS A 67 -18.80 7.61 -7.35
C LYS A 67 -18.97 8.81 -6.42
N ASN A 68 -19.30 8.59 -5.15
CA ASN A 68 -19.51 9.67 -4.17
C ASN A 68 -18.21 10.42 -3.84
N MET A 69 -17.07 9.74 -3.92
CA MET A 69 -15.73 10.33 -3.77
C MET A 69 -15.26 11.08 -5.04
N GLY A 70 -16.07 11.13 -6.10
CA GLY A 70 -15.70 11.80 -7.36
C GLY A 70 -14.82 10.97 -8.28
N PHE A 71 -14.56 9.69 -7.97
CA PHE A 71 -13.78 8.83 -8.87
C PHE A 71 -14.59 8.39 -10.08
N THR A 72 -13.90 8.28 -11.21
CA THR A 72 -14.41 7.60 -12.41
C THR A 72 -13.78 6.22 -12.51
N LYS A 73 -14.61 5.16 -12.46
CA LYS A 73 -14.19 3.78 -12.63
C LYS A 73 -14.69 3.23 -13.96
N LEU A 74 -13.74 2.90 -14.83
CA LEU A 74 -13.98 2.25 -16.12
C LEU A 74 -13.69 0.76 -16.00
N VAL A 75 -14.71 -0.07 -16.23
CA VAL A 75 -14.58 -1.53 -16.27
C VAL A 75 -14.53 -1.97 -17.73
N LYS A 76 -13.41 -2.55 -18.14
CA LYS A 76 -13.24 -3.06 -19.50
C LYS A 76 -14.28 -4.14 -19.80
N ARG A 77 -14.98 -4.00 -20.94
CA ARG A 77 -15.92 -5.00 -21.46
C ARG A 77 -15.33 -5.71 -22.66
N GLU A 78 -14.75 -4.93 -23.57
CA GLU A 78 -14.07 -5.43 -24.76
C GLU A 78 -12.84 -4.56 -25.08
N LYS A 79 -12.11 -4.87 -26.15
CA LYS A 79 -10.99 -4.03 -26.60
C LYS A 79 -11.52 -2.65 -27.03
N GLY A 80 -11.10 -1.61 -26.31
CA GLY A 80 -11.51 -0.24 -26.61
C GLY A 80 -12.90 0.14 -26.10
N VAL A 81 -13.60 -0.74 -25.37
CA VAL A 81 -14.93 -0.47 -24.80
C VAL A 81 -14.92 -0.69 -23.30
N TYR A 82 -15.26 0.36 -22.55
CA TYR A 82 -15.24 0.37 -21.10
C TYR A 82 -16.56 0.89 -20.55
N GLU A 83 -17.13 0.21 -19.56
CA GLU A 83 -18.31 0.68 -18.85
C GLU A 83 -17.90 1.60 -17.69
N ASN A 84 -18.43 2.82 -17.67
CA ASN A 84 -18.34 3.73 -16.55
C ASN A 84 -19.37 3.34 -15.49
N VAL A 85 -18.95 2.51 -14.53
CA VAL A 85 -19.82 2.05 -13.43
C VAL A 85 -20.07 3.13 -12.36
N THR A 86 -19.50 4.31 -12.57
CA THR A 86 -19.62 5.51 -11.72
C THR A 86 -20.19 6.68 -12.49
N ALA A 87 -20.85 6.45 -13.63
CA ALA A 87 -21.36 7.52 -14.49
C ALA A 87 -22.29 8.48 -13.71
N THR A 88 -22.08 9.78 -13.95
CA THR A 88 -22.78 10.89 -13.30
C THR A 88 -23.08 12.01 -14.29
N GLY A 89 -24.19 12.72 -14.10
CA GLY A 89 -24.54 13.86 -14.95
C GLY A 89 -24.62 13.45 -16.41
N ASN A 90 -23.74 14.04 -17.24
CA ASN A 90 -23.70 13.83 -18.69
C ASN A 90 -22.70 12.74 -19.11
N ASP A 91 -22.04 12.06 -18.18
CA ASP A 91 -21.15 10.96 -18.51
C ASP A 91 -21.91 9.84 -19.23
N LYS A 92 -21.39 9.38 -20.37
CA LYS A 92 -21.93 8.19 -21.03
C LYS A 92 -21.64 6.94 -20.18
N ARG A 93 -22.56 5.97 -20.22
CA ARG A 93 -22.38 4.66 -19.58
C ARG A 93 -21.20 3.87 -20.16
N PHE A 94 -20.92 4.04 -21.45
CA PHE A 94 -19.80 3.39 -22.12
C PHE A 94 -18.85 4.46 -22.67
N MET A 95 -17.59 4.34 -22.30
CA MET A 95 -16.46 5.03 -22.90
C MET A 95 -15.88 4.12 -23.97
N ARG A 96 -15.72 4.67 -25.17
CA ARG A 96 -15.16 3.99 -26.34
C ARG A 96 -13.93 4.74 -26.82
N ALA A 97 -12.87 4.02 -27.14
CA ALA A 97 -11.61 4.60 -27.56
C ALA A 97 -11.69 5.33 -28.92
N ASP A 98 -12.67 4.97 -29.75
CA ASP A 98 -12.93 5.54 -31.07
C ASP A 98 -13.96 6.70 -31.05
N ASP A 99 -14.59 6.97 -29.90
CA ASP A 99 -15.55 8.08 -29.72
C ASP A 99 -15.06 9.04 -28.62
N PRO A 100 -14.35 10.12 -28.96
CA PRO A 100 -13.90 11.12 -27.99
C PRO A 100 -15.04 11.74 -27.17
N SER A 101 -16.26 11.81 -27.71
CA SER A 101 -17.42 12.35 -26.98
C SER A 101 -17.92 11.42 -25.87
N SER A 102 -17.42 10.18 -25.80
CA SER A 102 -17.73 9.21 -24.76
C SER A 102 -16.76 9.24 -23.57
N ILE A 103 -15.71 10.07 -23.64
CA ILE A 103 -14.74 10.25 -22.56
C ILE A 103 -15.45 10.95 -21.38
N PRO A 104 -15.35 10.42 -20.14
CA PRO A 104 -15.92 11.06 -18.96
C PRO A 104 -15.39 12.48 -18.76
N ASP A 105 -16.25 13.39 -18.29
CA ASP A 105 -15.86 14.78 -18.06
C ASP A 105 -15.06 14.91 -16.76
N LEU A 106 -13.73 14.80 -16.87
CA LEU A 106 -12.80 14.85 -15.75
C LEU A 106 -12.70 16.26 -15.13
N SER A 107 -12.92 17.30 -15.93
CA SER A 107 -12.81 18.70 -15.48
C SER A 107 -13.82 19.05 -14.39
N ARG A 108 -14.94 18.33 -14.32
CA ARG A 108 -15.96 18.51 -13.27
C ARG A 108 -15.63 17.75 -11.98
N LYS A 109 -14.67 16.83 -12.01
CA LYS A 109 -14.35 15.92 -10.90
C LYS A 109 -13.00 16.21 -10.27
N ILE A 110 -12.05 16.73 -11.05
CA ILE A 110 -10.69 17.05 -10.61
C ILE A 110 -10.53 18.56 -10.66
N ASN A 111 -10.18 19.17 -9.53
CA ASN A 111 -9.83 20.59 -9.41
C ASN A 111 -8.48 20.70 -8.70
N ASP A 112 -7.72 21.76 -8.99
CA ASP A 112 -6.47 22.12 -8.28
C ASP A 112 -6.73 22.58 -6.84
#